data_AF-A0A179BBY4-F1
#
_entry.id   AF-A0A179BBY4-F1
#
_cell.length_a   1.000
_cell.length_b   1.000
_cell.length_c   1.000
_cell.angle_alpha   90.00
_cell.angle_beta   90.00
_cell.angle_gamma   90.00
#
_symmetry.space_group_name_H-M   'P 1'
#
loop_
_entity.id
_entity.type
_entity.pdbx_description
1 polymer ?
#
loop_
_entity_poly.entity_id
_entity_poly.type
_entity_poly.pdbx_seq_one_letter_code
_entity_poly.pdbx_strand_id
1 'polypeptide(L)'
;MIKRVVDFFGDEEHANQRRRLFYLVLVLIVIADFLVHREHTEYLWDRLPGWSAVYGFLSCVLLIFVSKLLGHRAGLMRREDYYD
;
A
#
# COMPACT_ATOMS: atom_id res chain seq x y z
N MET A 1 23.12 15.73 0.23
CA MET A 1 22.49 14.38 0.34
C MET A 1 20.98 14.40 0.14
N ILE A 2 20.25 15.42 0.61
CA ILE A 2 18.77 15.49 0.51
C ILE A 2 18.26 15.61 -0.94
N LYS A 3 18.95 16.36 -1.82
CA LYS A 3 18.54 16.57 -3.22
C LYS A 3 18.28 15.25 -3.98
N ARG A 4 19.18 14.27 -3.84
CA ARG A 4 19.05 12.96 -4.50
C ARG A 4 17.78 12.19 -4.09
N VAL A 5 17.34 12.34 -2.84
CA VAL A 5 16.10 11.68 -2.37
C VAL A 5 14.89 12.41 -2.93
N VAL A 6 14.91 13.75 -2.95
CA VAL A 6 13.83 14.57 -3.51
C VAL A 6 13.69 14.33 -5.01
N ASP A 7 14.79 14.33 -5.74
CA ASP A 7 14.82 14.06 -7.19
C ASP A 7 14.34 12.63 -7.48
N PHE A 8 14.68 11.64 -6.64
CA PHE A 8 14.19 10.27 -6.81
C PHE A 8 12.67 10.12 -6.69
N PHE A 9 12.00 10.93 -5.87
CA PHE A 9 10.53 10.91 -5.74
C PHE A 9 9.84 11.85 -6.73
N GLY A 10 10.50 12.94 -7.14
CA GLY A 10 9.95 13.95 -8.03
C GLY A 10 10.11 13.66 -9.52
N ASP A 11 11.12 12.89 -9.92
CA ASP A 11 11.44 12.69 -11.34
C ASP A 11 10.72 11.46 -11.93
N GLU A 12 10.15 11.63 -13.13
CA GLU A 12 9.37 10.59 -13.81
C GLU A 12 10.25 9.42 -14.28
N GLU A 13 11.55 9.67 -14.46
CA GLU A 13 12.55 8.69 -14.89
C GLU A 13 12.65 7.50 -13.92
N HIS A 14 12.46 7.74 -12.61
CA HIS A 14 12.54 6.71 -11.57
C HIS A 14 11.20 6.04 -11.24
N ALA A 15 10.10 6.40 -11.93
CA ALA A 15 8.78 5.84 -11.67
C ALA A 15 8.74 4.31 -11.83
N ASN A 16 9.44 3.75 -12.83
CA ASN A 16 9.52 2.31 -13.03
C ASN A 16 10.31 1.60 -11.93
N GLN A 17 11.39 2.21 -11.42
CA GLN A 17 12.18 1.64 -10.33
C GLN A 17 11.37 1.61 -9.02
N ARG A 18 10.61 2.66 -8.74
CA ARG A 18 9.67 2.72 -7.61
C ARG A 18 8.59 1.64 -7.70
N ARG A 19 7.98 1.47 -8.88
CA ARG A 19 6.99 0.40 -9.12
C ARG A 19 7.61 -0.99 -8.91
N ARG A 20 8.82 -1.22 -9.43
CA ARG A 20 9.52 -2.50 -9.26
C ARG A 20 9.87 -2.79 -7.80
N LEU A 21 10.31 -1.78 -7.03
CA LEU A 21 10.52 -1.90 -5.58
C LEU A 21 9.23 -2.22 -4.85
N PHE A 22 8.13 -1.54 -5.19
CA PHE A 22 6.82 -1.82 -4.62
C PHE A 22 6.38 -3.27 -4.86
N TYR A 23 6.48 -3.75 -6.11
CA TYR A 23 6.17 -5.14 -6.43
C TYR A 23 7.11 -6.13 -5.71
N LEU A 24 8.40 -5.81 -5.56
CA LEU A 24 9.35 -6.62 -4.81
C LEU A 24 8.94 -6.79 -3.34
N VAL A 25 8.58 -5.69 -2.68
CA VAL A 25 8.10 -5.72 -1.29
C VAL A 25 6.80 -6.53 -1.19
N LEU A 26 5.88 -6.37 -2.15
CA LEU A 26 4.63 -7.12 -2.20
C LEU A 26 4.88 -8.64 -2.29
N VAL A 27 5.79 -9.06 -3.17
CA VAL A 27 6.19 -10.48 -3.29
C VAL A 27 6.84 -10.99 -2.01
N LEU A 28 7.73 -10.21 -1.39
CA LEU A 28 8.36 -10.58 -0.11
C LEU A 28 7.34 -10.80 1.00
N ILE A 29 6.31 -9.96 1.08
CA ILE A 29 5.22 -10.10 2.06
C ILE A 29 4.46 -11.41 1.83
N VAL A 30 4.15 -11.76 0.58
CA VAL A 30 3.49 -13.03 0.24
C VAL A 30 4.34 -14.24 0.63
N ILE A 31 5.65 -14.18 0.38
CA ILE A 31 6.58 -15.25 0.78
C ILE A 31 6.65 -15.37 2.30
N ALA A 32 6.72 -14.25 3.02
CA ALA A 32 6.75 -14.24 4.48
C ALA A 32 5.46 -14.82 5.09
N ASP A 33 4.29 -14.56 4.49
CA ASP A 33 3.01 -15.13 4.91
C ASP A 33 2.98 -16.65 4.75
N PHE A 34 3.61 -17.18 3.69
CA PHE A 34 3.78 -18.62 3.49
C PHE A 34 4.73 -19.27 4.50
N LEU A 35 5.71 -18.52 5.00
CA LEU A 35 6.70 -19.02 5.97
C LEU A 35 6.13 -19.13 7.40
N VAL A 36 5.12 -18.32 7.73
CA VAL A 36 4.46 -18.32 9.04
C VAL A 36 3.20 -19.19 8.98
N HIS A 37 3.37 -20.50 9.11
CA HIS A 37 2.24 -21.42 9.29
C HIS A 37 1.67 -21.28 10.71
N ARG A 38 0.40 -20.85 10.82
CA ARG A 38 -0.33 -20.81 12.10
C ARG A 38 -1.00 -22.16 12.37
N GLU A 39 -0.52 -22.89 13.38
CA GLU A 39 -1.03 -24.21 13.78
C GLU A 39 -2.34 -24.17 14.62
N HIS A 40 -2.85 -22.99 15.00
CA HIS A 40 -4.03 -22.87 15.87
C HIS A 40 -5.31 -22.51 15.09
N THR A 41 -6.02 -23.53 14.61
CA THR A 41 -7.31 -23.38 13.92
C THR A 41 -8.51 -23.53 14.85
N GLU A 42 -9.19 -22.42 15.18
CA GLU A 42 -10.60 -22.44 15.63
C GLU A 42 -11.59 -21.99 14.53
N TYR A 43 -11.10 -21.34 13.47
CA TYR A 43 -11.95 -20.84 12.38
C TYR A 43 -11.48 -21.38 11.01
N LEU A 44 -12.41 -21.72 10.12
CA LEU A 44 -12.13 -22.24 8.76
C LEU A 44 -11.26 -21.30 7.90
N TRP A 45 -11.19 -20.03 8.28
CA TRP A 45 -10.48 -18.95 7.57
C TRP A 45 -8.99 -18.92 7.93
N ASP A 46 -8.60 -19.43 9.11
CA ASP A 46 -7.19 -19.62 9.52
C ASP A 46 -6.52 -20.80 8.80
N ARG A 47 -7.31 -21.63 8.10
CA ARG A 47 -6.81 -22.79 7.36
C ARG A 47 -6.28 -22.43 5.97
N LEU A 48 -6.56 -21.22 5.46
CA LEU A 48 -6.02 -20.75 4.19
C LEU A 48 -4.66 -20.06 4.41
N PRO A 49 -3.54 -20.66 3.98
CA PRO A 49 -2.26 -19.95 3.93
C PRO A 49 -2.42 -18.76 2.97
N GLY A 50 -2.15 -17.53 3.42
CA GLY A 50 -2.36 -16.32 2.63
C GLY A 50 -3.44 -15.36 3.14
N TRP A 51 -4.31 -15.76 4.08
CA TRP A 51 -5.47 -14.94 4.47
C TRP A 51 -5.07 -13.58 5.07
N SER A 52 -4.00 -13.55 5.88
CA SER A 52 -3.52 -12.32 6.52
C SER A 52 -2.95 -11.34 5.50
N ALA A 53 -2.17 -11.82 4.53
CA ALA A 53 -1.67 -11.00 3.43
C ALA A 53 -2.80 -10.43 2.56
N VAL A 54 -3.81 -11.25 2.22
CA VAL A 54 -4.99 -10.80 1.45
C VAL A 54 -5.79 -9.75 2.21
N TYR A 55 -6.04 -9.98 3.50
CA TYR A 55 -6.75 -9.02 4.35
C TYR A 55 -5.97 -7.70 4.48
N GLY A 56 -4.65 -7.76 4.69
CA GLY A 56 -3.78 -6.59 4.75
C GLY A 56 -3.78 -5.78 3.44
N PHE A 57 -3.67 -6.46 2.30
CA PHE A 57 -3.76 -5.84 0.98
C PHE A 57 -5.13 -5.18 0.77
N LEU A 58 -6.21 -5.89 1.07
CA LEU A 58 -7.57 -5.37 0.92
C LEU A 58 -7.83 -4.16 1.82
N SER A 59 -7.38 -4.21 3.08
CA SER A 59 -7.44 -3.09 4.01
C SER A 59 -6.68 -1.87 3.48
N CYS A 60 -5.49 -2.06 2.92
CA CYS A 60 -4.70 -0.97 2.34
C CYS A 60 -5.40 -0.33 1.13
N VAL A 61 -5.96 -1.14 0.23
CA VAL A 61 -6.74 -0.64 -0.93
C VAL A 61 -7.98 0.11 -0.44
N LEU A 62 -8.68 -0.42 0.56
CA LEU A 62 -9.85 0.21 1.14
C LEU A 62 -9.51 1.56 1.76
N LEU A 63 -8.40 1.66 2.51
CA LEU A 63 -7.90 2.92 3.07
C LEU A 63 -7.64 3.96 1.97
N ILE A 64 -6.92 3.59 0.90
CA ILE A 64 -6.66 4.50 -0.22
C ILE A 64 -7.97 4.98 -0.86
N PHE A 65 -8.91 4.07 -1.06
CA PHE A 65 -10.20 4.40 -1.66
C PHE A 65 -11.03 5.33 -0.77
N VAL A 66 -11.11 5.03 0.53
CA VAL A 66 -11.80 5.88 1.51
C VAL A 66 -11.13 7.25 1.62
N SER A 67 -9.80 7.32 1.66
CA SER A 67 -9.07 8.58 1.67
C SER A 67 -9.33 9.42 0.41
N LYS A 68 -9.34 8.81 -0.77
CA LYS A 68 -9.69 9.50 -2.02
C LYS A 68 -11.15 9.94 -2.04
N LEU A 69 -12.06 9.10 -1.55
CA LEU A 69 -13.48 9.41 -1.47
C LEU A 69 -13.73 10.60 -0.52
N LEU A 70 -13.08 10.62 0.63
CA LEU A 70 -13.11 11.76 1.56
C LEU A 70 -12.50 13.01 0.92
N GLY A 71 -11.36 12.89 0.24
CA GLY A 71 -10.73 14.00 -0.47
C GLY A 71 -11.63 14.64 -1.53
N HIS A 72 -12.20 13.83 -2.43
CA HIS A 72 -12.98 14.29 -3.58
C HIS A 72 -14.43 14.63 -3.22
N ARG A 73 -15.06 13.84 -2.35
CA ARG A 73 -16.52 13.90 -2.10
C ARG A 73 -16.86 14.64 -0.81
N ALA A 74 -16.00 14.60 0.21
CA ALA A 74 -16.20 15.35 1.44
C ALA A 74 -15.54 16.75 1.39
N GLY A 75 -14.95 17.14 0.26
CA GLY A 75 -14.42 18.49 0.06
C GLY A 75 -13.20 18.82 0.92
N LEU A 76 -12.48 17.80 1.41
CA LEU A 76 -11.26 17.98 2.19
C LEU A 76 -10.13 18.56 1.34
N MET A 77 -10.13 18.30 0.03
CA MET A 77 -9.21 18.95 -0.90
C MET A 77 -9.56 20.44 -1.02
N ARG A 78 -8.71 21.29 -0.44
CA ARG A 78 -8.75 22.73 -0.64
C ARG A 78 -8.19 23.07 -2.01
N ARG A 79 -8.78 24.06 -2.66
CA ARG A 79 -8.31 24.55 -3.96
C ARG A 79 -6.93 25.21 -3.80
N GLU A 80 -6.08 25.12 -4.81
CA GLU A 80 -4.70 25.62 -4.79
C GLU A 80 -4.63 27.15 -4.56
N ASP A 81 -5.68 27.85 -4.98
CA ASP A 81 -5.95 29.29 -4.85
C ASP A 81 -6.38 29.74 -3.44
N TYR A 82 -6.27 28.90 -2.40
CA TYR A 82 -6.67 29.28 -1.04
C TYR A 82 -5.72 30.28 -0.35
N TYR A 83 -4.46 30.37 -0.80
CA TYR A 83 -3.44 31.26 -0.25
C TYR A 83 -2.93 32.32 -1.25
N ASP A 84 -3.48 32.34 -2.46
CA ASP A 84 -3.36 33.48 -3.39
C ASP A 84 -4.33 34.60 -2.96
#